data_AF-A0A091IK46-F1
#
_entry.id   AF-A0A091IK46-F1
#
_cell.length_a   1.000
_cell.length_b   1.000
_cell.length_c   1.000
_cell.angle_alpha   90.00
_cell.angle_beta   90.00
_cell.angle_gamma   90.00
#
_symmetry.space_group_name_H-M   'P 1'
#
loop_
_entity.id
_entity.type
_entity.pdbx_description
1 polymer ?
#
loop_
_entity_poly.entity_id
_entity_poly.type
_entity_poly.pdbx_seq_one_letter_code
_entity_poly.pdbx_strand_id
1 'polypeptide(L)' 'PSVLSVKPGDTVKITCSGIDSSYAVGWYQQKVPGSAPVTVIYWDNSRPSNIPSRFSGSASGSTGTLTITGVQ' A
#
# COMPACT_ATOMS: atom_id res chain seq x y z
N PRO A 1 -3.99 -1.77 -11.72
CA PRO A 1 -3.18 -1.21 -12.83
C PRO A 1 -1.83 -1.94 -12.86
N SER A 2 -1.30 -2.23 -14.03
CA SER A 2 -0.06 -3.02 -14.15
C SER A 2 1.18 -2.22 -13.76
N VAL A 3 1.20 -0.90 -14.07
CA VAL A 3 2.25 0.07 -13.69
C VAL A 3 1.62 1.46 -13.61
N LEU A 4 2.12 2.33 -12.73
CA LEU A 4 1.79 3.75 -12.69
C LEU A 4 3.08 4.58 -12.61
N SER A 5 3.21 5.61 -13.44
CA SER A 5 4.31 6.58 -13.39
C SER A 5 3.79 7.89 -12.81
N VAL A 6 4.52 8.46 -11.84
CA VAL A 6 4.14 9.67 -11.11
C VAL A 6 5.35 10.58 -10.94
N LYS A 7 5.13 11.86 -10.64
CA LYS A 7 6.22 12.81 -10.37
C LYS A 7 6.61 12.79 -8.89
N PRO A 8 7.87 13.13 -8.57
CA PRO A 8 8.25 13.39 -7.18
C PRO A 8 7.34 14.45 -6.56
N GLY A 9 6.87 14.22 -5.34
CA GLY A 9 5.91 15.06 -4.63
C GLY A 9 4.44 14.67 -4.82
N ASP A 10 4.11 13.86 -5.84
CA ASP A 10 2.73 13.45 -6.09
C ASP A 10 2.19 12.54 -4.98
N THR A 11 0.86 12.48 -4.89
CA THR A 11 0.15 11.48 -4.08
C THR A 11 -0.43 10.42 -5.00
N VAL A 12 -0.09 9.16 -4.75
CA VAL A 12 -0.61 8.01 -5.49
C VAL A 12 -1.52 7.15 -4.61
N LYS A 13 -2.57 6.59 -5.25
CA LYS A 13 -3.42 5.56 -4.67
C LYS A 13 -3.31 4.27 -5.49
N ILE A 14 -3.02 3.17 -4.82
CA ILE A 14 -3.02 1.82 -5.39
C ILE A 14 -4.19 1.07 -4.78
N THR A 15 -5.04 0.47 -5.61
CA THR A 15 -6.24 -0.24 -5.17
C THR A 15 -6.13 -1.73 -5.46
N CYS A 16 -6.68 -2.54 -4.55
CA CYS A 16 -6.92 -3.97 -4.72
C CYS A 16 -8.41 -4.22 -4.46
N SER A 17 -9.10 -4.87 -5.39
CA SER A 17 -10.55 -5.13 -5.31
C SER A 17 -10.82 -6.63 -5.44
N GLY A 18 -12.01 -7.06 -4.99
CA GLY A 18 -12.37 -8.48 -4.95
C GLY A 18 -11.86 -9.19 -3.68
N ILE A 19 -11.57 -8.42 -2.64
CA ILE A 19 -11.20 -8.93 -1.33
C ILE A 19 -12.49 -9.38 -0.62
N ASP A 20 -12.46 -10.52 0.05
CA ASP A 20 -13.50 -10.88 1.00
C ASP A 20 -13.44 -9.92 2.19
N SER A 21 -14.53 -9.17 2.41
CA SER A 21 -14.61 -8.11 3.43
C SER A 21 -14.44 -8.60 4.87
N SER A 22 -14.44 -9.92 5.11
CA SER A 22 -14.11 -10.50 6.41
C SER A 22 -12.61 -10.53 6.71
N TYR A 23 -11.75 -10.32 5.70
CA TYR A 23 -10.29 -10.31 5.86
C TYR A 23 -9.71 -8.90 5.78
N ALA A 24 -8.66 -8.70 6.57
CA ALA A 24 -7.87 -7.49 6.50
C ALA A 24 -6.87 -7.53 5.33
N VAL A 25 -6.55 -6.35 4.81
CA VAL A 25 -5.61 -6.14 3.71
C VAL A 25 -4.22 -5.79 4.26
N GLY A 26 -3.20 -6.46 3.72
CA GLY A 26 -1.79 -6.13 3.94
C GLY A 26 -1.16 -5.61 2.65
N TRP A 27 -0.25 -4.64 2.78
CA TRP A 27 0.53 -4.08 1.68
C TRP A 27 2.01 -4.34 1.90
N TYR A 28 2.69 -4.79 0.85
CA TYR A 28 4.11 -5.16 0.89
C TYR A 28 4.87 -4.45 -0.22
N GLN A 29 6.11 -4.05 0.08
CA GLN A 29 7.03 -3.46 -0.88
C GLN A 29 8.18 -4.41 -1.15
N GLN A 30 8.40 -4.71 -2.43
CA GLN A 30 9.58 -5.39 -2.92
C GLN A 30 10.39 -4.42 -3.78
N LYS A 31 11.60 -4.06 -3.34
CA LYS A 31 12.45 -3.10 -4.06
C LYS A 31 13.33 -3.77 -5.10
N VAL A 32 13.78 -4.98 -4.82
CA VAL A 32 14.64 -5.77 -5.70
C VAL A 32 13.91 -7.06 -6.05
N PRO A 33 13.76 -7.40 -7.34
CA PRO A 33 13.18 -8.68 -7.74
C PRO A 33 13.90 -9.84 -7.05
N GLY A 34 13.14 -10.72 -6.40
CA GLY A 34 13.69 -11.86 -5.65
C GLY A 34 14.11 -11.55 -4.21
N SER A 35 14.06 -10.30 -3.75
CA SER A 35 14.24 -9.99 -2.33
C SER A 35 12.99 -10.32 -1.51
N ALA A 36 13.16 -10.52 -0.21
CA ALA A 36 12.01 -10.62 0.70
C ALA A 36 11.17 -9.32 0.65
N PRO A 37 9.83 -9.42 0.55
CA PRO A 37 8.95 -8.28 0.68
C PRO A 37 9.02 -7.67 2.09
N VAL A 38 8.91 -6.35 2.17
CA VAL A 38 8.80 -5.61 3.42
C VAL A 38 7.35 -5.21 3.64
N THR A 39 6.78 -5.53 4.80
CA THR A 39 5.44 -5.08 5.19
C THR A 39 5.40 -3.57 5.32
N VAL A 40 4.48 -2.92 4.61
CA VAL A 40 4.26 -1.47 4.62
C VAL A 40 3.01 -1.12 5.43
N ILE A 41 1.92 -1.85 5.21
CA ILE A 41 0.67 -1.74 5.97
C ILE A 41 0.19 -3.15 6.31
N TYR A 42 -0.34 -3.33 7.50
CA TYR A 42 -1.00 -4.55 7.97
C TYR A 42 -2.33 -4.17 8.66
N TRP A 43 -3.24 -5.12 8.84
CA TRP A 43 -4.57 -4.88 9.43
C TRP A 43 -5.27 -3.63 8.87
N ASP A 44 -5.36 -3.52 7.54
CA ASP A 44 -6.01 -2.44 6.76
C ASP A 44 -5.35 -1.06 6.82
N ASN A 45 -4.94 -0.60 7.99
CA ASN A 45 -4.45 0.76 8.22
C ASN A 45 -3.25 0.85 9.18
N SER A 46 -2.82 -0.26 9.77
CA SER A 46 -1.72 -0.27 10.73
C SER A 46 -0.38 -0.23 10.00
N ARG A 47 0.43 0.78 10.29
CA ARG A 47 1.75 0.97 9.70
C ARG A 47 2.83 0.60 10.72
N PRO A 48 3.80 -0.27 10.38
CA PRO A 48 4.93 -0.54 11.26
C PRO A 48 5.74 0.74 11.56
N SER A 49 6.33 0.84 12.75
CA SER A 49 7.00 2.07 13.22
C SER A 49 8.24 2.46 12.38
N ASN A 50 8.87 1.50 11.72
CA ASN A 50 10.01 1.71 10.83
C ASN A 50 9.62 2.09 9.39
N ILE A 51 8.32 2.20 9.08
CA ILE A 51 7.83 2.57 7.76
C ILE A 51 7.51 4.07 7.73
N PRO A 52 8.00 4.82 6.72
CA PRO A 52 7.79 6.26 6.63
C PRO A 52 6.33 6.71 6.68
N SER A 53 6.08 7.89 7.24
CA SER A 53 4.74 8.44 7.46
C SER A 53 3.92 8.69 6.18
N ARG A 54 4.59 8.72 5.03
CA ARG A 54 3.96 8.89 3.70
C ARG A 54 3.07 7.74 3.26
N PHE A 55 3.23 6.55 3.83
CA PHE A 55 2.39 5.40 3.50
C PHE A 55 1.18 5.33 4.41
N SER A 56 -0.03 5.19 3.88
CA SER A 56 -1.24 4.92 4.65
C SER A 56 -2.13 3.92 3.94
N GLY A 57 -2.87 3.11 4.71
CA GLY A 57 -3.80 2.13 4.17
C GLY A 57 -5.23 2.39 4.62
N SER A 58 -6.17 1.95 3.80
CA SER A 58 -7.59 1.86 4.14
C SER A 58 -8.24 0.68 3.43
N ALA A 59 -9.35 0.19 3.98
CA ALA A 59 -10.21 -0.79 3.35
C ALA A 59 -11.68 -0.37 3.49
N SER A 60 -12.47 -0.61 2.44
CA SER A 60 -13.90 -0.34 2.42
C SER A 60 -14.60 -1.39 1.55
N GLY A 61 -15.52 -2.15 2.15
CA GLY A 61 -16.17 -3.28 1.48
C GLY A 61 -15.14 -4.28 0.99
N SER A 62 -15.15 -4.56 -0.31
CA SER A 62 -14.24 -5.50 -0.98
C SER A 62 -13.01 -4.83 -1.61
N THR A 63 -12.70 -3.57 -1.23
CA THR A 63 -11.61 -2.80 -1.83
C THR A 63 -10.66 -2.23 -0.77
N GLY A 64 -9.38 -2.57 -0.90
CA GLY A 64 -8.27 -1.99 -0.16
C GLY A 64 -7.56 -0.91 -0.96
N THR A 65 -7.08 0.13 -0.30
CA THR A 65 -6.34 1.24 -0.90
C THR A 65 -5.06 1.51 -0.11
N LEU A 66 -3.92 1.53 -0.81
CA LEU A 66 -2.66 2.10 -0.32
C LEU A 66 -2.51 3.51 -0.87
N THR A 67 -2.30 4.47 0.01
CA THR A 67 -1.95 5.85 -0.35
C THR A 67 -0.49 6.10 -0.04
N ILE A 68 0.23 6.70 -0.98
CA ILE A 68 1.61 7.14 -0.81
C ILE A 68 1.64 8.64 -1.13
N THR A 69 1.87 9.48 -0.12
CA THR A 69 1.98 10.93 -0.29
C THR A 69 3.43 11.34 -0.52
N GLY A 70 3.67 12.43 -1.27
CA GLY A 70 5.02 12.95 -1.47
C GLY A 70 5.98 11.87 -2.00
N VAL A 71 5.61 11.22 -3.11
CA VAL A 71 6.43 10.18 -3.75
C VAL A 71 7.84 10.73 -4.01
N GLN A 72 8.85 9.87 -3.86
CA GLN A 72 10.27 10.19 -4.02
C GLN A 72 10.92 9.18 -4.94
#